data_AF-A0A812Q6C8-F1
#
_entry.id   AF-A0A812Q6C8-F1
#
_cell.length_a   1.000
_cell.length_b   1.000
_cell.length_c   1.000
_cell.angle_alpha   90.00
_cell.angle_beta   90.00
_cell.angle_gamma   90.00
#
_symmetry.space_group_name_H-M   'P 1'
#
loop_
_entity.id
_entity.type
_entity.pdbx_description
1 polymer ?
#
loop_
_entity_poly.entity_id
_entity_poly.type
_entity_poly.pdbx_seq_one_letter_code
_entity_poly.pdbx_strand_id
1 'polypeptide(L)'
;MQTAAQLWSCLFLYYSVCCCSGITEESNALNFVQRKALPRFAPLSTLSTAQSSRSKPWLMHKYIAVAHHKSGVYVMGQLWELIFFALGATTSDMGMWIQPCYPHTCYSPEAPIQIWVDMYSYDKAQEERVAAGANGMRVVGIVRDPVSMIVSAYCYHHRGKELDSILFFPAALLVVLGPKEGLKLVAEGMLPAVENMTSAFEQPSHDTFRLEYEKLTRSSDGFDQQMGEMMNFLFQDLITPAERSQVLNATKWADLHRHPPTDDHQNNQECEDEVRKYVPSLPADILSRYRSFQERLGYAAT
;
A
#
# COMPACT_ATOMS: atom_id res chain seq x y z
N MET A 1 41.60 -27.85 -9.45
CA MET A 1 40.24 -27.75 -8.88
C MET A 1 40.32 -26.93 -7.60
N GLN A 2 40.19 -25.60 -7.74
CA GLN A 2 40.17 -24.64 -6.64
C GLN A 2 38.73 -24.14 -6.50
N THR A 3 38.24 -24.17 -5.28
CA THR A 3 36.83 -24.04 -4.90
C THR A 3 36.36 -22.58 -4.96
N ALA A 4 35.18 -22.39 -5.54
CA ALA A 4 34.43 -21.12 -5.67
C ALA A 4 33.95 -20.50 -4.34
N ALA A 5 34.61 -20.80 -3.21
CA ALA A 5 34.21 -20.41 -1.87
C ALA A 5 34.91 -19.14 -1.33
N GLN A 6 35.79 -18.50 -2.11
CA GLN A 6 36.59 -17.34 -1.64
C GLN A 6 36.16 -15.98 -2.21
N LEU A 7 35.12 -15.90 -3.04
CA LEU A 7 34.67 -14.63 -3.64
C LEU A 7 33.61 -13.87 -2.83
N TRP A 8 33.08 -14.44 -1.75
CA TRP A 8 32.03 -13.80 -0.94
C TRP A 8 32.55 -13.00 0.26
N SER A 9 33.81 -13.19 0.67
CA SER A 9 34.37 -12.52 1.87
C SER A 9 34.98 -11.15 1.60
N CYS A 10 35.12 -10.73 0.33
CA CYS A 10 35.72 -9.43 -0.01
C CYS A 10 34.72 -8.29 -0.25
N LEU A 11 33.41 -8.55 -0.32
CA LEU A 11 32.41 -7.48 -0.51
C LEU A 11 31.94 -6.83 0.81
N PHE A 12 32.24 -7.39 1.97
CA PHE A 12 31.75 -6.88 3.27
C PHE A 12 32.67 -5.85 3.95
N LEU A 13 33.87 -5.60 3.45
CA LEU A 13 34.86 -4.74 4.13
C LEU A 13 35.12 -3.37 3.47
N TYR A 14 34.39 -3.02 2.41
CA TYR A 14 34.64 -1.75 1.67
C TYR A 14 33.64 -0.61 1.95
N TYR A 15 32.65 -0.80 2.85
CA TYR A 15 31.61 0.21 3.12
C TYR A 15 31.78 0.99 4.43
N SER A 16 32.94 0.93 5.09
CA SER A 16 33.12 1.52 6.43
C SER A 16 33.81 2.90 6.48
N VAL A 17 34.00 3.61 5.36
CA VAL A 17 34.67 4.93 5.38
C VAL A 17 34.01 5.91 4.41
N CYS A 18 33.08 6.72 4.91
CA CYS A 18 32.84 8.14 4.59
C CYS A 18 31.44 8.59 5.05
N CYS A 19 31.25 8.76 6.36
CA CYS A 19 30.14 9.55 6.89
C CYS A 19 30.64 10.98 7.13
N CYS A 20 30.36 11.90 6.21
CA CYS A 20 30.29 13.36 6.44
C CYS A 20 29.86 14.05 5.14
N SER A 21 28.58 14.01 4.81
CA SER A 21 27.96 14.93 3.85
C SER A 21 26.50 15.07 4.27
N GLY A 22 26.11 16.31 4.62
CA GLY A 22 24.79 16.63 5.12
C GLY A 22 23.72 16.27 4.09
N ILE A 23 22.86 15.34 4.48
CA ILE A 23 21.61 15.06 3.77
C ILE A 23 20.61 16.10 4.27
N THR A 24 20.33 17.10 3.45
CA THR A 24 19.19 17.99 3.62
C THR A 24 17.90 17.21 3.38
N GLU A 25 16.94 17.38 4.29
CA GLU A 25 15.59 16.78 4.32
C GLU A 25 14.92 16.63 2.94
N GLU A 26 14.77 15.40 2.47
CA GLU A 26 13.70 15.02 1.55
C GLU A 26 12.52 14.44 2.35
N SER A 27 11.73 15.33 2.94
CA SER A 27 10.42 15.04 3.55
C SER A 27 9.25 15.32 2.58
N ASN A 28 9.49 15.19 1.27
CA ASN A 28 8.58 15.68 0.23
C ASN A 28 7.49 14.70 -0.24
N ALA A 29 7.61 13.39 0.04
CA ALA A 29 6.63 12.40 -0.47
C ALA A 29 5.25 12.49 0.24
N LEU A 30 5.22 12.73 1.55
CA LEU A 30 3.98 12.93 2.32
C LEU A 30 3.41 14.36 2.18
N ASN A 31 4.22 15.31 1.70
CA ASN A 31 3.83 16.71 1.59
C ASN A 31 3.05 17.04 0.30
N PHE A 32 3.14 16.22 -0.75
CA PHE A 32 2.58 16.63 -2.06
C PHE A 32 1.05 16.54 -2.11
N VAL A 33 0.45 15.48 -1.56
CA VAL A 33 -1.02 15.33 -1.46
C VAL A 33 -1.57 16.40 -0.53
N GLN A 34 -0.93 16.59 0.64
CA GLN A 34 -1.29 17.66 1.57
C GLN A 34 -1.21 19.05 0.92
N ARG A 35 -0.11 19.42 0.23
CA ARG A 35 0.06 20.77 -0.33
C ARG A 35 -0.83 21.10 -1.52
N LYS A 36 -1.29 20.12 -2.32
CA LYS A 36 -2.22 20.40 -3.44
C LYS A 36 -3.70 20.23 -3.07
N ALA A 37 -4.01 19.34 -2.13
CA ALA A 37 -5.37 19.16 -1.63
C ALA A 37 -5.76 20.25 -0.60
N LEU A 38 -4.90 20.55 0.39
CA LEU A 38 -5.23 21.44 1.51
C LEU A 38 -5.59 22.88 1.09
N PRO A 39 -4.94 23.56 0.13
CA PRO A 39 -5.37 24.92 -0.22
C PRO A 39 -6.68 24.96 -1.01
N ARG A 40 -7.18 23.82 -1.54
CA ARG A 40 -8.52 23.72 -2.17
C ARG A 40 -9.60 23.22 -1.21
N PHE A 41 -9.21 22.54 -0.13
CA PHE A 41 -10.02 22.39 1.07
C PHE A 41 -9.67 23.53 2.04
N ALA A 42 -9.76 24.78 1.56
CA ALA A 42 -9.83 25.94 2.46
C ALA A 42 -10.87 25.61 3.53
N PRO A 43 -10.61 25.95 4.80
CA PRO A 43 -11.36 25.37 5.90
C PRO A 43 -12.82 25.74 5.68
N LEU A 44 -13.65 24.73 5.42
CA LEU A 44 -15.12 24.81 5.40
C LEU A 44 -15.64 25.06 6.82
N SER A 45 -14.87 25.73 7.67
CA SER A 45 -15.14 26.08 9.06
C SER A 45 -16.13 27.25 9.19
N THR A 46 -16.79 27.65 8.11
CA THR A 46 -17.90 28.63 8.15
C THR A 46 -19.27 28.02 7.86
N LEU A 47 -19.37 26.72 7.58
CA LEU A 47 -20.67 26.05 7.43
C LEU A 47 -20.91 25.06 8.57
N SER A 48 -21.84 25.48 9.44
CA SER A 48 -22.60 24.66 10.39
C SER A 48 -21.96 24.38 11.76
N THR A 49 -22.12 25.35 12.66
CA THR A 49 -22.14 25.14 14.12
C THR A 49 -23.34 24.30 14.61
N ALA A 50 -24.19 23.79 13.71
CA ALA A 50 -25.14 22.73 14.02
C ALA A 50 -24.47 21.35 13.82
N GLN A 51 -23.30 21.16 14.42
CA GLN A 51 -22.67 19.86 14.50
C GLN A 51 -23.45 19.05 15.54
N SER A 52 -24.44 18.32 15.02
CA SER A 52 -25.19 17.28 15.70
C SER A 52 -24.30 16.56 16.71
N SER A 53 -24.82 16.29 17.91
CA SER A 53 -24.12 15.61 19.01
C SER A 53 -23.78 14.14 18.71
N ARG A 54 -23.69 13.74 17.43
CA ARG A 54 -23.27 12.42 16.99
C ARG A 54 -21.77 12.30 17.22
N SER A 55 -21.39 11.25 17.94
CA SER A 55 -20.00 10.83 18.08
C SER A 55 -19.38 10.62 16.70
N LYS A 56 -18.13 11.08 16.53
CA LYS A 56 -17.32 10.84 15.32
C LYS A 56 -17.32 9.32 14.98
N PRO A 57 -17.47 8.91 13.71
CA PRO A 57 -17.55 7.49 13.35
C PRO A 57 -16.33 6.66 13.79
N TRP A 58 -15.15 7.28 13.84
CA TRP A 58 -13.90 6.65 14.31
C TRP A 58 -13.78 6.51 15.84
N LEU A 59 -14.81 6.91 16.59
CA LEU A 59 -14.93 6.56 18.02
C LEU A 59 -15.68 5.24 18.22
N MET A 60 -16.31 4.69 17.17
CA MET A 60 -17.12 3.48 17.26
C MET A 60 -16.36 2.21 16.91
N HIS A 61 -15.39 2.29 16.01
CA HIS A 61 -14.57 1.17 15.55
C HIS A 61 -13.11 1.61 15.43
N LYS A 62 -12.19 0.64 15.50
CA LYS A 62 -10.83 0.81 14.97
C LYS A 62 -10.87 0.65 13.45
N TYR A 63 -10.29 1.59 12.71
CA TYR A 63 -10.26 1.56 11.25
C TYR A 63 -8.82 1.32 10.78
N ILE A 64 -8.60 0.31 9.95
CA ILE A 64 -7.27 -0.04 9.43
C ILE A 64 -7.31 -0.13 7.91
N ALA A 65 -6.54 0.73 7.24
CA ALA A 65 -6.18 0.57 5.84
C ALA A 65 -4.95 -0.33 5.74
N VAL A 66 -4.97 -1.27 4.79
CA VAL A 66 -3.89 -2.23 4.58
C VAL A 66 -3.44 -2.18 3.14
N ALA A 67 -2.13 -2.10 2.94
CA ALA A 67 -1.49 -2.32 1.66
C ALA A 67 -0.21 -3.12 1.82
N HIS A 68 0.18 -3.82 0.76
CA HIS A 68 1.45 -4.52 0.66
C HIS A 68 2.24 -3.93 -0.49
N HIS A 69 3.53 -4.20 -0.53
CA HIS A 69 4.47 -3.57 -1.43
C HIS A 69 4.03 -3.82 -2.87
N LYS A 70 3.85 -2.74 -3.64
CA LYS A 70 3.28 -2.72 -5.00
C LYS A 70 1.83 -3.21 -5.14
N SER A 71 1.07 -3.43 -4.06
CA SER A 71 -0.38 -3.73 -4.15
C SER A 71 -1.27 -2.50 -4.35
N GLY A 72 -0.69 -1.30 -4.22
CA GLY A 72 -1.41 -0.02 -4.31
C GLY A 72 -1.26 0.87 -3.08
N VAL A 73 -0.08 0.85 -2.43
CA VAL A 73 0.20 1.61 -1.20
C VAL A 73 -0.19 3.08 -1.30
N TYR A 74 0.23 3.76 -2.38
CA TYR A 74 -0.06 5.18 -2.58
C TYR A 74 -1.56 5.48 -2.71
N VAL A 75 -2.27 4.73 -3.55
CA VAL A 75 -3.71 4.94 -3.74
C VAL A 75 -4.48 4.62 -2.46
N MET A 76 -4.09 3.59 -1.71
CA MET A 76 -4.72 3.25 -0.43
C MET A 76 -4.51 4.34 0.62
N GLY A 77 -3.29 4.86 0.76
CA GLY A 77 -3.00 5.96 1.67
C GLY A 77 -3.81 7.22 1.34
N GLN A 78 -3.85 7.61 0.06
CA GLN A 78 -4.64 8.77 -0.39
C GLN A 78 -6.13 8.57 -0.14
N LEU A 79 -6.69 7.41 -0.47
CA LEU A 79 -8.10 7.10 -0.20
C LEU A 79 -8.42 7.24 1.28
N TRP A 80 -7.57 6.68 2.14
CA TRP A 80 -7.79 6.71 3.58
C TRP A 80 -7.79 8.13 4.15
N GLU A 81 -6.81 8.95 3.76
CA GLU A 81 -6.76 10.37 4.13
C GLU A 81 -8.00 11.12 3.63
N LEU A 82 -8.35 10.98 2.34
CA LEU A 82 -9.50 11.67 1.75
C LEU A 82 -10.81 11.31 2.42
N ILE A 83 -11.01 10.03 2.77
CA ILE A 83 -12.22 9.56 3.48
C ILE A 83 -12.33 10.23 4.84
N PHE A 84 -11.30 10.12 5.67
CA PHE A 84 -11.39 10.58 7.06
C PHE A 84 -11.30 12.09 7.20
N PHE A 85 -10.52 12.78 6.36
CA PHE A 85 -10.51 14.24 6.33
C PHE A 85 -11.85 14.83 5.86
N ALA A 86 -12.52 14.18 4.90
CA ALA A 86 -13.86 14.59 4.49
C ALA A 86 -14.90 14.46 5.64
N LEU A 87 -14.64 13.58 6.62
CA LEU A 87 -15.47 13.43 7.82
C LEU A 87 -14.98 14.28 9.01
N GLY A 88 -13.93 15.09 8.83
CA GLY A 88 -13.40 15.99 9.85
C GLY A 88 -12.38 15.38 10.80
N ALA A 89 -11.78 14.24 10.44
CA ALA A 89 -10.58 13.77 11.14
C ALA A 89 -9.40 14.72 10.91
N THR A 90 -8.46 14.76 11.84
CA THR A 90 -7.20 15.48 11.68
C THR A 90 -6.03 14.50 11.65
N THR A 91 -4.83 14.99 11.37
CA THR A 91 -3.61 14.16 11.40
C THR A 91 -3.34 13.54 12.78
N SER A 92 -3.84 14.14 13.87
CA SER A 92 -3.71 13.55 15.22
C SER A 92 -4.67 12.38 15.47
N ASP A 93 -5.72 12.24 14.66
CA ASP A 93 -6.64 11.09 14.71
C ASP A 93 -6.08 9.88 13.92
N MET A 94 -4.96 10.07 13.19
CA MET A 94 -4.41 9.08 12.26
C MET A 94 -3.05 8.56 12.70
N GLY A 95 -2.73 7.34 12.29
CA GLY A 95 -1.45 6.69 12.47
C GLY A 95 -1.02 5.93 11.22
N MET A 96 0.29 5.74 11.06
CA MET A 96 0.87 4.93 9.99
C MET A 96 1.88 3.97 10.58
N TRP A 97 1.88 2.73 10.10
CA TRP A 97 2.80 1.68 10.49
C TRP A 97 3.29 0.93 9.26
N ILE A 98 4.61 0.78 9.14
CA ILE A 98 5.29 0.13 8.01
C ILE A 98 6.25 -0.90 8.58
N GLN A 99 6.41 -2.06 7.93
CA GLN A 99 7.39 -3.04 8.35
C GLN A 99 8.61 -3.12 7.41
N PRO A 100 9.84 -2.98 7.96
CA PRO A 100 10.15 -2.44 9.26
C PRO A 100 9.83 -0.95 9.33
N CYS A 101 9.74 -0.46 10.56
CA CYS A 101 9.41 0.92 10.82
C CYS A 101 10.64 1.81 10.60
N TYR A 102 10.59 2.71 9.62
CA TYR A 102 11.67 3.69 9.42
C TYR A 102 11.47 4.90 10.35
N PRO A 103 12.58 5.56 10.75
CA PRO A 103 12.50 6.87 11.41
C PRO A 103 11.58 7.82 10.63
N HIS A 104 10.65 8.46 11.34
CA HIS A 104 9.68 9.42 10.79
C HIS A 104 8.61 8.87 9.84
N THR A 105 8.57 7.56 9.55
CA THR A 105 7.51 6.97 8.73
C THR A 105 6.37 6.42 9.56
N CYS A 106 6.66 5.78 10.71
CA CYS A 106 5.61 5.35 11.62
C CYS A 106 5.32 6.39 12.68
N TYR A 107 4.04 6.58 12.95
CA TYR A 107 3.56 7.50 13.96
C TYR A 107 2.22 7.03 14.50
N SER A 108 1.93 7.44 15.74
CA SER A 108 0.64 7.25 16.42
C SER A 108 0.08 5.80 16.31
N PRO A 109 0.78 4.77 16.81
CA PRO A 109 0.31 3.37 16.77
C PRO A 109 -1.02 3.13 17.49
N GLU A 110 -1.44 4.06 18.35
CA GLU A 110 -2.70 3.99 19.11
C GLU A 110 -3.83 4.79 18.45
N ALA A 111 -3.59 5.41 17.29
CA ALA A 111 -4.62 6.17 16.59
C ALA A 111 -5.79 5.26 16.18
N PRO A 112 -7.04 5.74 16.26
CA PRO A 112 -8.21 4.95 15.86
C PRO A 112 -8.28 4.72 14.33
N ILE A 113 -7.59 5.55 13.55
CA ILE A 113 -7.52 5.46 12.09
C ILE A 113 -6.07 5.13 11.72
N GLN A 114 -5.83 3.97 11.11
CA GLN A 114 -4.46 3.48 10.86
C GLN A 114 -4.25 3.12 9.39
N ILE A 115 -3.03 3.32 8.89
CA ILE A 115 -2.56 2.78 7.61
C ILE A 115 -1.40 1.83 7.91
N TRP A 116 -1.53 0.59 7.47
CA TRP A 116 -0.55 -0.47 7.67
C TRP A 116 0.03 -0.90 6.33
N VAL A 117 1.36 -0.93 6.25
CA VAL A 117 2.11 -1.29 5.04
C VAL A 117 3.02 -2.47 5.33
N ASP A 118 2.91 -3.51 4.50
CA ASP A 118 3.77 -4.72 4.49
C ASP A 118 3.74 -5.63 5.71
N MET A 119 2.92 -5.31 6.70
CA MET A 119 2.93 -6.00 7.99
C MET A 119 1.64 -6.74 8.34
N TYR A 120 0.52 -6.41 7.68
CA TYR A 120 -0.76 -7.01 8.00
C TYR A 120 -0.82 -8.44 7.43
N SER A 121 -1.11 -9.39 8.30
CA SER A 121 -1.22 -10.82 8.03
C SER A 121 -2.46 -11.39 8.72
N TYR A 122 -2.78 -12.67 8.50
CA TYR A 122 -3.84 -13.34 9.23
C TYR A 122 -3.67 -13.25 10.76
N ASP A 123 -2.47 -13.53 11.28
CA ASP A 123 -2.21 -13.49 12.72
C ASP A 123 -2.38 -12.07 13.28
N LYS A 124 -1.87 -11.07 12.56
CA LYS A 124 -2.05 -9.67 12.92
C LYS A 124 -3.52 -9.25 12.92
N ALA A 125 -4.31 -9.75 11.96
CA ALA A 125 -5.76 -9.52 11.96
C ALA A 125 -6.44 -10.10 13.21
N GLN A 126 -5.99 -11.27 13.70
CA GLN A 126 -6.53 -11.85 14.93
C GLN A 126 -6.14 -11.04 16.17
N GLU A 127 -4.87 -10.62 16.27
CA GLU A 127 -4.39 -9.77 17.36
C GLU A 127 -5.19 -8.47 17.44
N GLU A 128 -5.40 -7.80 16.30
CA GLU A 128 -6.12 -6.54 16.23
C GLU A 128 -7.60 -6.68 16.54
N ARG A 129 -8.22 -7.79 16.15
CA ARG A 129 -9.62 -8.08 16.49
C ARG A 129 -9.80 -8.22 18.00
N VAL A 130 -8.85 -8.87 18.68
CA VAL A 130 -8.85 -8.97 20.14
C VAL A 130 -8.63 -7.60 20.78
N ALA A 131 -7.65 -6.83 20.28
CA ALA A 131 -7.34 -5.50 20.78
C ALA A 131 -8.50 -4.50 20.62
N ALA A 132 -9.27 -4.60 19.53
CA ALA A 132 -10.42 -3.74 19.28
C ALA A 132 -11.60 -3.97 20.24
N GLY A 133 -11.64 -5.12 20.92
CA GLY A 133 -12.62 -5.42 21.97
C GLY A 133 -14.08 -5.27 21.51
N ALA A 134 -14.93 -4.74 22.40
CA ALA A 134 -16.37 -4.59 22.15
C ALA A 134 -16.71 -3.59 21.04
N ASN A 135 -15.82 -2.63 20.77
CA ASN A 135 -15.99 -1.66 19.69
C ASN A 135 -15.75 -2.31 18.33
N GLY A 136 -14.92 -3.35 18.26
CA GLY A 136 -14.59 -4.04 17.02
C GLY A 136 -13.81 -3.18 16.03
N MET A 137 -13.57 -3.73 14.84
CA MET A 137 -12.75 -3.09 13.82
C MET A 137 -13.38 -3.12 12.42
N ARG A 138 -12.83 -2.29 11.53
CA ARG A 138 -13.12 -2.26 10.10
C ARG A 138 -11.80 -2.19 9.36
N VAL A 139 -11.47 -3.24 8.64
CA VAL A 139 -10.24 -3.33 7.85
C VAL A 139 -10.57 -3.22 6.39
N VAL A 140 -9.84 -2.38 5.67
CA VAL A 140 -9.87 -2.32 4.22
C VAL A 140 -8.49 -2.62 3.70
N GLY A 141 -8.34 -3.66 2.89
CA GLY A 141 -7.07 -3.96 2.24
C GLY A 141 -7.16 -3.92 0.74
N ILE A 142 -6.16 -3.32 0.10
CA ILE A 142 -6.00 -3.38 -1.35
C ILE A 142 -5.13 -4.57 -1.74
N VAL A 143 -5.69 -5.45 -2.57
CA VAL A 143 -4.97 -6.56 -3.18
C VAL A 143 -4.71 -6.29 -4.66
N ARG A 144 -3.63 -6.88 -5.16
CA ARG A 144 -3.21 -6.83 -6.55
C ARG A 144 -2.77 -8.21 -6.99
N ASP A 145 -2.83 -8.48 -8.29
CA ASP A 145 -2.30 -9.70 -8.89
C ASP A 145 -0.83 -9.94 -8.46
N PRO A 146 -0.52 -11.04 -7.75
CA PRO A 146 0.83 -11.33 -7.25
C PRO A 146 1.95 -11.27 -8.29
N VAL A 147 1.70 -11.74 -9.51
CA VAL A 147 2.70 -11.70 -10.60
C VAL A 147 2.91 -10.26 -11.06
N SER A 148 1.84 -9.48 -11.19
CA SER A 148 1.93 -8.06 -11.53
C SER A 148 2.64 -7.25 -10.45
N MET A 149 2.54 -7.63 -9.18
CA MET A 149 3.31 -7.01 -8.09
C MET A 149 4.83 -7.18 -8.29
N ILE A 150 5.32 -8.39 -8.56
CA ILE A 150 6.77 -8.62 -8.75
C ILE A 150 7.32 -8.00 -10.03
N VAL A 151 6.53 -8.00 -11.10
CA VAL A 151 6.89 -7.31 -12.36
C VAL A 151 6.98 -5.80 -12.11
N SER A 152 5.98 -5.25 -11.42
CA SER A 152 5.92 -3.83 -11.09
C SER A 152 7.07 -3.42 -10.16
N ALA A 153 7.41 -4.26 -9.18
CA ALA A 153 8.58 -4.04 -8.31
C ALA A 153 9.88 -4.01 -9.09
N TYR A 154 10.15 -5.02 -9.93
CA TYR A 154 11.35 -5.04 -10.74
C TYR A 154 11.47 -3.76 -11.58
N CYS A 155 10.44 -3.42 -12.36
CA CYS A 155 10.49 -2.24 -13.24
C CYS A 155 10.70 -0.94 -12.47
N TYR A 156 10.08 -0.82 -11.29
CA TYR A 156 10.18 0.38 -10.48
C TYR A 156 11.60 0.58 -9.93
N HIS A 157 12.21 -0.47 -9.40
CA HIS A 157 13.55 -0.38 -8.78
C HIS A 157 14.68 -0.48 -9.80
N HIS A 158 14.52 -1.21 -10.90
CA HIS A 158 15.52 -1.33 -11.96
C HIS A 158 15.87 0.03 -12.60
N ARG A 159 14.90 0.96 -12.67
CA ARG A 159 15.14 2.35 -13.11
C ARG A 159 15.70 3.28 -12.02
N GLY A 160 16.11 2.74 -10.87
CA GLY A 160 16.77 3.47 -9.80
C GLY A 160 15.82 4.22 -8.84
N LYS A 161 14.60 3.75 -8.64
CA LYS A 161 13.73 4.28 -7.57
C LYS A 161 13.97 3.58 -6.25
N GLU A 162 13.89 4.34 -5.16
CA GLU A 162 14.10 3.87 -3.79
C GLU A 162 15.42 3.08 -3.63
N LEU A 163 16.54 3.66 -4.12
CA LEU A 163 17.87 3.00 -4.07
C LEU A 163 18.36 2.71 -2.65
N ASP A 164 17.85 3.48 -1.69
CA ASP A 164 18.07 3.35 -0.26
C ASP A 164 17.17 2.30 0.41
N SER A 165 16.20 1.74 -0.31
CA SER A 165 15.37 0.63 0.18
C SER A 165 16.17 -0.67 0.20
N ILE A 166 16.35 -1.20 1.42
CA ILE A 166 17.11 -2.44 1.68
C ILE A 166 16.22 -3.63 2.07
N LEU A 167 14.89 -3.47 2.08
CA LEU A 167 13.98 -4.39 2.79
C LEU A 167 13.63 -5.65 2.02
N PHE A 168 13.14 -5.48 0.80
CA PHE A 168 12.66 -6.59 0.00
C PHE A 168 13.83 -7.21 -0.77
N PHE A 169 14.69 -6.34 -1.29
CA PHE A 169 15.85 -6.70 -2.08
C PHE A 169 16.77 -5.47 -2.16
N PRO A 170 18.07 -5.63 -2.40
CA PRO A 170 18.97 -4.49 -2.58
C PRO A 170 18.61 -3.76 -3.88
N ALA A 171 17.89 -2.63 -3.79
CA ALA A 171 17.42 -1.89 -4.97
C ALA A 171 18.58 -1.48 -5.90
N ALA A 172 19.74 -1.13 -5.33
CA ALA A 172 20.95 -0.84 -6.10
C ALA A 172 21.44 -2.03 -6.95
N LEU A 173 21.23 -3.27 -6.49
CA LEU A 173 21.58 -4.46 -7.27
C LEU A 173 20.61 -4.63 -8.45
N LEU A 174 19.32 -4.30 -8.29
CA LEU A 174 18.35 -4.43 -9.37
C LEU A 174 18.67 -3.55 -10.57
N VAL A 175 19.30 -2.40 -10.38
CA VAL A 175 19.70 -1.51 -11.50
C VAL A 175 20.67 -2.18 -12.47
N VAL A 176 21.48 -3.13 -11.99
CA VAL A 176 22.50 -3.81 -12.81
C VAL A 176 22.11 -5.22 -13.24
N LEU A 177 21.04 -5.78 -12.68
CA LEU A 177 20.54 -7.10 -13.08
C LEU A 177 19.65 -7.00 -14.32
N GLY A 178 19.75 -7.99 -15.20
CA GLY A 178 18.82 -8.16 -16.31
C GLY A 178 17.44 -8.63 -15.83
N PRO A 179 16.42 -8.62 -16.72
CA PRO A 179 15.05 -8.99 -16.36
C PRO A 179 14.92 -10.35 -15.71
N LYS A 180 15.67 -11.36 -16.19
CA LYS A 180 15.60 -12.72 -15.66
C LYS A 180 16.13 -12.81 -14.23
N GLU A 181 17.35 -12.34 -14.00
CA GLU A 181 18.01 -12.40 -12.69
C GLU A 181 17.34 -11.48 -11.67
N GLY A 182 16.97 -10.28 -12.10
CA GLY A 182 16.32 -9.30 -11.23
C GLY A 182 14.89 -9.67 -10.87
N LEU A 183 14.09 -10.21 -11.81
CA LEU A 183 12.74 -10.69 -11.49
C LEU A 183 12.78 -11.84 -10.48
N LYS A 184 13.76 -12.76 -10.60
CA LYS A 184 13.98 -13.80 -9.60
C LYS A 184 14.27 -13.19 -8.22
N LEU A 185 15.21 -12.24 -8.14
CA LEU A 185 15.57 -11.58 -6.87
C LEU A 185 14.36 -10.88 -6.23
N VAL A 186 13.56 -10.18 -7.04
CA VAL A 186 12.33 -9.51 -6.57
C VAL A 186 11.30 -10.54 -6.09
N ALA A 187 11.08 -11.60 -6.85
CA ALA A 187 10.13 -12.64 -6.48
C ALA A 187 10.51 -13.30 -5.15
N GLU A 188 11.79 -13.62 -4.94
CA GLU A 188 12.27 -14.18 -3.67
C GLU A 188 12.04 -13.21 -2.50
N GLY A 189 12.37 -11.92 -2.70
CA GLY A 189 12.24 -10.88 -1.68
C GLY A 189 10.81 -10.51 -1.31
N MET A 190 9.87 -10.58 -2.27
CA MET A 190 8.47 -10.20 -2.07
C MET A 190 7.59 -11.33 -1.50
N LEU A 191 8.07 -12.57 -1.46
CA LEU A 191 7.29 -13.71 -0.98
C LEU A 191 6.58 -13.46 0.36
N PRO A 192 7.23 -12.94 1.42
CA PRO A 192 6.56 -12.68 2.70
C PRO A 192 5.41 -11.67 2.58
N ALA A 193 5.58 -10.61 1.80
CA ALA A 193 4.55 -9.60 1.62
C ALA A 193 3.33 -10.15 0.86
N VAL A 194 3.56 -10.94 -0.19
CA VAL A 194 2.49 -11.57 -0.97
C VAL A 194 1.77 -12.66 -0.17
N GLU A 195 2.50 -13.42 0.64
CA GLU A 195 1.94 -14.42 1.55
C GLU A 195 1.06 -13.77 2.61
N ASN A 196 1.55 -12.71 3.25
CA ASN A 196 0.79 -11.92 4.22
C ASN A 196 -0.51 -11.37 3.60
N MET A 197 -0.41 -10.72 2.43
CA MET A 197 -1.57 -10.23 1.68
C MET A 197 -2.56 -11.35 1.38
N THR A 198 -2.08 -12.47 0.85
CA THR A 198 -2.95 -13.60 0.48
C THR A 198 -3.67 -14.16 1.72
N SER A 199 -2.94 -14.40 2.81
CA SER A 199 -3.49 -14.95 4.05
C SER A 199 -4.58 -14.06 4.67
N ALA A 200 -4.47 -12.75 4.51
CA ALA A 200 -5.43 -11.80 5.07
C ALA A 200 -6.70 -11.64 4.21
N PHE A 201 -6.60 -11.84 2.88
CA PHE A 201 -7.64 -11.44 1.93
C PHE A 201 -8.17 -12.55 1.01
N GLU A 202 -7.67 -13.78 1.10
CA GLU A 202 -8.25 -14.92 0.36
C GLU A 202 -9.67 -15.28 0.85
N GLN A 203 -9.93 -15.09 2.16
CA GLN A 203 -11.19 -15.38 2.81
C GLN A 203 -11.48 -14.28 3.84
N PRO A 204 -11.84 -13.06 3.39
CA PRO A 204 -12.01 -11.93 4.29
C PRO A 204 -13.14 -12.22 5.29
N SER A 205 -12.88 -11.91 6.56
CA SER A 205 -13.88 -11.96 7.63
C SER A 205 -14.90 -10.81 7.50
N HIS A 206 -15.98 -10.87 8.28
CA HIS A 206 -17.06 -9.87 8.24
C HIS A 206 -16.62 -8.43 8.59
N ASP A 207 -15.46 -8.27 9.23
CA ASP A 207 -14.83 -7.00 9.60
C ASP A 207 -13.71 -6.58 8.63
N THR A 208 -13.58 -7.28 7.50
CA THR A 208 -12.54 -7.05 6.50
C THR A 208 -13.17 -6.89 5.11
N PHE A 209 -12.83 -5.80 4.44
CA PHE A 209 -13.21 -5.53 3.06
C PHE A 209 -11.98 -5.55 2.17
N ARG A 210 -12.11 -6.21 1.04
CA ARG A 210 -11.05 -6.37 0.05
C ARG A 210 -11.33 -5.45 -1.13
N LEU A 211 -10.43 -4.50 -1.36
CA LEU A 211 -10.36 -3.73 -2.59
C LEU A 211 -9.51 -4.48 -3.61
N GLU A 212 -9.95 -4.53 -4.86
CA GLU A 212 -9.18 -5.05 -5.98
C GLU A 212 -8.54 -3.90 -6.76
N TYR A 213 -7.20 -3.86 -6.77
CA TYR A 213 -6.43 -2.84 -7.49
C TYR A 213 -6.86 -2.75 -8.95
N GLU A 214 -6.95 -3.88 -9.65
CA GLU A 214 -7.27 -3.94 -11.09
C GLU A 214 -8.71 -3.51 -11.42
N LYS A 215 -9.64 -3.52 -10.47
CA LYS A 215 -10.97 -2.93 -10.65
C LYS A 215 -10.94 -1.44 -10.35
N LEU A 216 -10.23 -1.05 -9.30
CA LEU A 216 -10.14 0.32 -8.81
C LEU A 216 -9.46 1.22 -9.84
N THR A 217 -8.42 0.72 -10.50
CA THR A 217 -7.58 1.51 -11.40
C THR A 217 -7.85 1.27 -12.87
N ARG A 218 -8.87 0.48 -13.26
CA ARG A 218 -9.17 0.17 -14.67
C ARG A 218 -10.12 1.15 -15.32
N SER A 219 -11.03 1.75 -14.55
CA SER A 219 -11.94 2.77 -15.03
C SER A 219 -12.49 3.57 -13.86
N SER A 220 -12.95 4.77 -14.16
CA SER A 220 -13.67 5.62 -13.21
C SER A 220 -14.97 5.01 -12.69
N ASP A 221 -15.66 4.21 -13.50
CA ASP A 221 -16.88 3.51 -13.06
C ASP A 221 -16.55 2.36 -12.08
N GLY A 222 -15.49 1.60 -12.36
CA GLY A 222 -14.99 0.56 -11.46
C GLY A 222 -14.48 1.15 -10.14
N PHE A 223 -13.86 2.33 -10.20
CA PHE A 223 -13.51 3.13 -9.03
C PHE A 223 -14.75 3.49 -8.21
N ASP A 224 -15.74 4.15 -8.82
CA ASP A 224 -16.95 4.63 -8.14
C ASP A 224 -17.74 3.46 -7.50
N GLN A 225 -17.80 2.32 -8.18
CA GLN A 225 -18.43 1.11 -7.64
C GLN A 225 -17.73 0.63 -6.36
N GLN A 226 -16.41 0.41 -6.40
CA GLN A 226 -15.67 -0.08 -5.23
C GLN A 226 -15.71 0.91 -4.07
N MET A 227 -15.68 2.22 -4.35
CA MET A 227 -15.87 3.23 -3.33
C MET A 227 -17.27 3.16 -2.69
N GLY A 228 -18.31 2.94 -3.49
CA GLY A 228 -19.68 2.78 -3.00
C GLY A 228 -19.82 1.59 -2.03
N GLU A 229 -19.24 0.45 -2.40
CA GLU A 229 -19.22 -0.79 -1.61
C GLU A 229 -18.38 -0.64 -0.33
N MET A 230 -17.18 -0.06 -0.44
CA MET A 230 -16.31 0.20 0.71
C MET A 230 -16.97 1.15 1.71
N MET A 231 -17.60 2.23 1.25
CA MET A 231 -18.28 3.18 2.14
C MET A 231 -19.46 2.54 2.87
N ASN A 232 -20.18 1.63 2.20
CA ASN A 232 -21.24 0.85 2.83
C ASN A 232 -20.68 -0.07 3.93
N PHE A 233 -19.57 -0.75 3.66
CA PHE A 233 -18.89 -1.61 4.63
C PHE A 233 -18.36 -0.82 5.84
N LEU A 234 -17.66 0.28 5.60
CA LEU A 234 -16.98 1.06 6.63
C LEU A 234 -17.97 1.68 7.62
N PHE A 235 -19.02 2.31 7.09
CA PHE A 235 -19.84 3.21 7.91
C PHE A 235 -21.29 2.78 8.03
N GLN A 236 -21.87 2.04 7.08
CA GLN A 236 -23.30 1.74 7.08
C GLN A 236 -24.13 3.01 7.36
N ASP A 237 -24.87 3.05 8.47
CA ASP A 237 -25.70 4.18 8.92
C ASP A 237 -24.98 5.15 9.89
N LEU A 238 -23.68 4.95 10.15
CA LEU A 238 -22.88 5.81 11.04
C LEU A 238 -22.66 7.22 10.48
N ILE A 239 -22.75 7.39 9.16
CA ILE A 239 -22.66 8.69 8.49
C ILE A 239 -23.97 9.01 7.76
N THR A 240 -24.29 10.29 7.68
CA THR A 240 -25.45 10.78 6.94
C THR A 240 -25.26 10.63 5.42
N PRO A 241 -26.35 10.65 4.63
CA PRO A 241 -26.25 10.67 3.17
C PRO A 241 -25.41 11.84 2.63
N ALA A 242 -25.45 13.00 3.29
CA ALA A 242 -24.66 14.16 2.91
C ALA A 242 -23.17 13.94 3.13
N GLU A 243 -22.77 13.43 4.31
CA GLU A 243 -21.39 13.05 4.60
C GLU A 243 -20.89 11.97 3.65
N ARG A 244 -21.72 10.95 3.35
CA ARG A 244 -21.38 9.92 2.37
C ARG A 244 -21.11 10.52 0.99
N SER A 245 -21.96 11.44 0.53
CA SER A 245 -21.76 12.14 -0.75
C SER A 245 -20.49 12.98 -0.75
N GLN A 246 -20.18 13.64 0.37
CA GLN A 246 -18.95 14.42 0.53
C GLN A 246 -17.71 13.54 0.43
N VAL A 247 -17.69 12.40 1.14
CA VAL A 247 -16.58 11.44 1.08
C VAL A 247 -16.40 10.91 -0.34
N LEU A 248 -17.47 10.42 -0.98
CA LEU A 248 -17.40 9.88 -2.34
C LEU A 248 -16.87 10.91 -3.33
N ASN A 249 -17.24 12.18 -3.18
CA ASN A 249 -16.72 13.26 -4.02
C ASN A 249 -15.25 13.56 -3.73
N ALA A 250 -14.83 13.55 -2.45
CA ALA A 250 -13.43 13.75 -2.07
C ALA A 250 -12.54 12.63 -2.63
N THR A 251 -12.98 11.37 -2.53
CA THR A 251 -12.20 10.21 -2.97
C THR A 251 -11.98 10.16 -4.47
N LYS A 252 -12.79 10.85 -5.29
CA LYS A 252 -12.54 10.94 -6.73
C LYS A 252 -11.17 11.50 -7.08
N TRP A 253 -10.53 12.28 -6.19
CA TRP A 253 -9.16 12.76 -6.37
C TRP A 253 -8.10 11.67 -6.37
N ALA A 254 -8.39 10.48 -5.84
CA ALA A 254 -7.52 9.31 -5.89
C ALA A 254 -7.80 8.40 -7.11
N ASP A 255 -8.80 8.73 -7.94
CA ASP A 255 -9.06 8.00 -9.18
C ASP A 255 -7.97 8.32 -10.22
N LEU A 256 -7.11 7.34 -10.48
CA LEU A 256 -5.99 7.47 -11.42
C LEU A 256 -6.43 7.70 -12.87
N HIS A 257 -7.69 7.41 -13.23
CA HIS A 257 -8.24 7.73 -14.54
C HIS A 257 -8.62 9.21 -14.67
N ARG A 258 -9.25 9.77 -13.63
CA ARG A 258 -9.64 11.19 -13.59
C ARG A 258 -8.44 12.09 -13.31
N HIS A 259 -7.54 11.61 -12.47
CA HIS A 259 -6.35 12.32 -12.02
C HIS A 259 -5.13 11.43 -12.17
N PRO A 260 -4.63 11.26 -13.42
CA PRO A 260 -3.38 10.56 -13.64
C PRO A 260 -2.27 11.16 -12.75
N PRO A 261 -1.49 10.33 -12.05
CA PRO A 261 -0.43 10.83 -11.20
C PRO A 261 0.58 11.60 -12.06
N THR A 262 1.03 12.72 -11.51
CA THR A 262 2.03 13.58 -12.16
C THR A 262 3.45 13.24 -11.74
N ASP A 263 3.61 12.31 -10.81
CA ASP A 263 4.89 11.88 -10.30
C ASP A 263 5.49 10.74 -11.13
N ASP A 264 6.73 10.41 -10.81
CA ASP A 264 7.50 9.35 -11.44
C ASP A 264 7.21 7.96 -10.83
N HIS A 265 6.10 7.79 -10.09
CA HIS A 265 5.81 6.54 -9.39
C HIS A 265 5.10 5.49 -10.25
N GLN A 266 4.74 5.83 -11.49
CA GLN A 266 4.23 4.87 -12.47
C GLN A 266 5.36 4.17 -13.22
N ASN A 267 5.21 2.87 -13.51
CA ASN A 267 6.12 2.15 -14.39
C ASN A 267 5.80 2.43 -15.87
N ASN A 268 6.81 2.31 -16.72
CA ASN A 268 6.58 2.22 -18.16
C ASN A 268 5.94 0.85 -18.48
N GLN A 269 4.81 0.85 -19.17
CA GLN A 269 4.11 -0.36 -19.64
C GLN A 269 5.05 -1.27 -20.45
N GLU A 270 5.92 -0.70 -21.28
CA GLU A 270 6.88 -1.46 -22.08
C GLU A 270 7.83 -2.28 -21.21
N CYS A 271 8.24 -1.75 -20.05
CA CYS A 271 9.06 -2.49 -19.10
C CYS A 271 8.27 -3.65 -18.49
N GLU A 272 7.04 -3.40 -18.05
CA GLU A 272 6.23 -4.45 -17.42
C GLU A 272 5.93 -5.58 -18.41
N ASP A 273 5.62 -5.24 -19.67
CA ASP A 273 5.36 -6.21 -20.74
C ASP A 273 6.61 -7.03 -21.09
N GLU A 274 7.79 -6.40 -21.14
CA GLU A 274 9.06 -7.09 -21.39
C GLU A 274 9.40 -8.05 -20.25
N VAL A 275 9.32 -7.57 -19.00
CA VAL A 275 9.70 -8.35 -17.81
C VAL A 275 8.73 -9.51 -17.58
N ARG A 276 7.45 -9.33 -17.90
CA ARG A 276 6.44 -10.39 -17.81
C ARG A 276 6.79 -11.63 -18.64
N LYS A 277 7.51 -11.47 -19.76
CA LYS A 277 7.99 -12.60 -20.59
C LYS A 277 8.96 -13.52 -19.85
N TYR A 278 9.59 -13.04 -18.77
CA TYR A 278 10.55 -13.81 -17.97
C TYR A 278 9.91 -14.50 -16.76
N VAL A 279 8.64 -14.27 -16.45
CA VAL A 279 7.92 -14.96 -15.36
C VAL A 279 8.00 -16.49 -15.48
N PRO A 280 7.83 -17.11 -16.67
CA PRO A 280 7.99 -18.57 -16.83
C PRO A 280 9.40 -19.10 -16.54
N SER A 281 10.41 -18.22 -16.47
CA SER A 281 11.80 -18.59 -16.19
C SER A 281 12.14 -18.58 -14.69
N LEU A 282 11.20 -18.18 -13.83
CA LEU A 282 11.34 -18.28 -12.39
C LEU A 282 11.55 -19.75 -11.96
N PRO A 283 12.29 -20.00 -10.85
CA PRO A 283 12.35 -21.32 -10.24
C PRO A 283 10.94 -21.90 -10.03
N ALA A 284 10.78 -23.20 -10.32
CA ALA A 284 9.46 -23.85 -10.37
C ALA A 284 8.71 -23.76 -9.03
N ASP A 285 9.43 -23.87 -7.92
CA ASP A 285 8.90 -23.71 -6.56
C ASP A 285 8.36 -22.30 -6.32
N ILE A 286 9.12 -21.26 -6.70
CA ILE A 286 8.69 -19.87 -6.60
C ILE A 286 7.47 -19.60 -7.47
N LEU A 287 7.52 -19.98 -8.75
CA LEU A 287 6.41 -19.78 -9.67
C LEU A 287 5.13 -20.49 -9.19
N SER A 288 5.26 -21.70 -8.63
CA SER A 288 4.12 -22.44 -8.07
C SER A 288 3.48 -21.71 -6.89
N ARG A 289 4.26 -21.08 -6.02
CA ARG A 289 3.75 -20.27 -4.90
C ARG A 289 2.98 -19.05 -5.40
N TYR A 290 3.54 -18.31 -6.35
CA TYR A 290 2.87 -17.14 -6.94
C TYR A 290 1.55 -17.51 -7.62
N ARG A 291 1.51 -18.62 -8.36
CA ARG A 291 0.27 -19.13 -8.97
C ARG A 291 -0.75 -19.56 -7.94
N SER A 292 -0.32 -20.20 -6.85
CA SER A 292 -1.19 -20.52 -5.73
C SER A 292 -1.77 -19.26 -5.09
N PHE A 293 -0.98 -18.21 -4.90
CA PHE A 293 -1.46 -16.92 -4.40
C PHE A 293 -2.46 -16.26 -5.35
N GLN A 294 -2.21 -16.29 -6.66
CA GLN A 294 -3.16 -15.81 -7.68
C GLN A 294 -4.51 -16.53 -7.54
N GLU A 295 -4.49 -17.88 -7.52
CA GLU A 295 -5.69 -18.70 -7.42
C GLU A 295 -6.48 -18.42 -6.12
N ARG A 296 -5.80 -18.39 -4.97
CA ARG A 296 -6.40 -18.11 -3.65
C ARG A 296 -7.03 -16.71 -3.59
N LEU A 297 -6.46 -15.76 -4.31
CA LEU A 297 -7.01 -14.42 -4.46
C LEU A 297 -8.03 -14.30 -5.61
N GLY A 298 -8.34 -15.37 -6.35
CA GLY A 298 -9.30 -15.33 -7.44
C GLY A 298 -8.80 -14.66 -8.73
N TYR A 299 -7.49 -14.50 -8.89
CA TYR A 299 -6.86 -14.13 -10.15
C TYR A 299 -6.69 -15.37 -11.03
N ALA A 300 -6.77 -15.19 -12.35
CA ALA A 300 -6.47 -16.26 -13.29
C ALA A 300 -4.98 -16.60 -13.21
N ALA A 301 -4.65 -17.86 -12.90
CA ALA A 301 -3.28 -18.34 -12.98
C ALA A 301 -2.79 -18.23 -14.44
N THR A 302 -1.74 -17.45 -14.65
CA THR A 302 -1.11 -17.23 -15.96
C THR A 302 0.30 -17.82 -16.02
#